data_AF-E9SDZ9-F1
#
_entry.id   AF-E9SDZ9-F1
#
_cell.length_a   1.000
_cell.length_b   1.000
_cell.length_c   1.000
_cell.angle_alpha   90.00
_cell.angle_beta   90.00
_cell.angle_gamma   90.00
#
_symmetry.space_group_name_H-M   'P 1'
#
loop_
_entity.id
_entity.type
_entity.pdbx_description
1 polymer ?
#
loop_
_entity_poly.entity_id
_entity_poly.type
_entity_poly.pdbx_seq_one_letter_code
_entity_poly.pdbx_strand_id
1 'polypeptide(L)' 'MNDTEYKVLMIDDDELIARSTAEYFNILGCKTAYVTSYDAAVKFLDTHEISLVTARHKSR' A
#
# COMPACT_ATOMS: atom_id res chain seq x y z
N MET A 1 -1.30 1.72 -19.84
CA MET A 1 -0.81 1.31 -18.51
C MET A 1 -1.93 0.49 -17.90
N ASN A 2 -1.67 -0.72 -17.42
CA ASN A 2 -2.68 -1.50 -16.71
C ASN A 2 -2.99 -0.81 -15.38
N ASP A 3 -4.24 -0.42 -15.16
CA ASP A 3 -4.65 0.22 -13.90
C ASP A 3 -4.54 -0.73 -12.71
N THR A 4 -4.46 -2.04 -12.96
CA THR A 4 -4.35 -3.13 -11.97
C THR A 4 -2.94 -3.34 -11.41
N GLU A 5 -1.89 -2.76 -12.00
CA GLU A 5 -0.51 -2.92 -11.52
C GLU A 5 -0.11 -1.81 -10.56
N TYR A 6 0.42 -2.18 -9.40
CA TYR A 6 1.02 -1.27 -8.42
C TYR A 6 2.40 -1.79 -8.01
N LYS A 7 3.35 -0.88 -7.83
CA LYS A 7 4.70 -1.25 -7.38
C LYS A 7 4.73 -1.59 -5.90
N VAL A 8 3.99 -0.82 -5.09
CA VAL A 8 3.98 -0.97 -3.64
C VAL A 8 2.56 -0.93 -3.09
N LEU A 9 2.27 -1.80 -2.12
CA LEU A 9 1.10 -1.71 -1.23
C LEU A 9 1.59 -1.41 0.20
N MET A 10 1.25 -0.23 0.72
CA MET A 10 1.53 0.20 2.08
C MET A 10 0.40 -0.22 3.02
N ILE A 11 0.71 -0.95 4.08
CA ILE A 11 -0.24 -1.45 5.07
C ILE A 11 0.11 -0.85 6.44
N ASP A 12 -0.73 0.06 6.93
CA ASP A 12 -0.56 0.68 8.25
C ASP A 12 -1.92 1.06 8.82
N ASP A 13 -2.17 0.72 10.09
CA ASP A 13 -3.45 0.99 10.75
C ASP A 13 -3.66 2.48 11.07
N ASP A 14 -2.60 3.29 10.98
CA ASP A 14 -2.66 4.75 11.03
C ASP A 14 -2.82 5.32 9.60
N GLU A 15 -4.02 5.83 9.31
CA GLU A 15 -4.36 6.37 7.98
C GLU A 15 -3.44 7.52 7.55
N LEU A 16 -3.05 8.39 8.47
CA LEU A 16 -2.20 9.54 8.14
C LEU A 16 -0.82 9.06 7.69
N ILE A 17 -0.24 8.10 8.42
CA ILE A 17 1.05 7.51 8.09
C ILE A 17 0.97 6.71 6.78
N ALA A 18 -0.06 5.87 6.63
CA ALA A 18 -0.28 5.06 5.43
C ALA A 18 -0.37 5.94 4.16
N ARG A 19 -1.22 6.96 4.22
CA ARG A 19 -1.50 7.88 3.11
C ARG A 19 -0.28 8.73 2.77
N SER A 20 0.31 9.40 3.76
CA SER A 20 1.47 10.28 3.52
C SER A 20 2.67 9.51 2.96
N THR A 21 2.91 8.28 3.42
CA THR A 21 3.98 7.42 2.88
C THR A 21 3.71 7.01 1.44
N ALA A 22 2.47 6.60 1.11
CA ALA A 22 2.10 6.26 -0.25
C ALA A 22 2.18 7.47 -1.20
N GLU A 23 1.69 8.64 -0.76
CA GLU A 23 1.83 9.91 -1.49
C GLU A 23 3.30 10.24 -1.76
N TYR A 24 4.18 10.06 -0.77
CA TYR A 24 5.62 10.27 -0.93
C TYR A 24 6.23 9.34 -2.00
N PHE A 25 5.88 8.04 -1.99
CA PHE A 25 6.35 7.11 -3.03
C PHE A 25 5.81 7.46 -4.41
N ASN A 26 4.55 7.91 -4.50
CA ASN A 26 3.96 8.36 -5.75
C ASN A 26 4.69 9.59 -6.31
N ILE A 27 5.11 10.55 -5.46
CA ILE A 27 5.94 11.70 -5.87
C ILE A 27 7.28 11.23 -6.49
N LEU A 28 7.85 10.13 -5.99
CA LEU A 28 9.07 9.51 -6.53
C LEU A 28 8.84 8.65 -7.78
N GLY A 29 7.63 8.65 -8.36
CA GLY A 29 7.29 7.86 -9.55
C GLY A 29 7.05 6.37 -9.27
N CYS A 30 6.81 6.02 -8.01
CA CYS A 30 6.46 4.67 -7.60
C CYS A 30 4.95 4.57 -7.36
N LYS A 31 4.19 4.03 -8.33
CA LYS A 31 2.74 3.83 -8.21
C LYS A 31 2.43 2.96 -6.97
N THR A 32 1.92 3.60 -5.94
CA THR A 32 1.77 3.03 -4.59
C THR A 32 0.34 3.24 -4.10
N ALA A 33 -0.26 2.16 -3.60
CA ALA A 33 -1.53 2.19 -2.89
C ALA A 33 -1.29 2.04 -1.38
N TYR A 34 -2.29 2.39 -0.58
CA TYR A 34 -2.29 2.10 0.85
C TYR A 34 -3.63 1.51 1.30
N VAL A 35 -3.56 0.73 2.37
CA VAL A 35 -4.72 0.16 3.07
C VAL A 35 -4.45 0.19 4.57
N THR A 36 -5.52 0.26 5.37
CA THR A 36 -5.42 0.42 6.82
C THR A 36 -5.80 -0.82 7.63
N SER A 37 -6.06 -1.94 6.95
CA SER A 37 -6.38 -3.20 7.60
C SER A 37 -5.87 -4.39 6.81
N TYR A 38 -5.73 -5.52 7.50
CA TYR A 38 -5.38 -6.80 6.89
C TYR A 38 -6.42 -7.23 5.85
N ASP A 39 -7.72 -7.15 6.19
CA ASP A 39 -8.80 -7.55 5.28
C ASP A 39 -8.82 -6.70 4.00
N ALA A 40 -8.55 -5.40 4.13
CA ALA A 40 -8.42 -4.52 2.98
C ALA A 40 -7.20 -4.89 2.12
N ALA A 41 -6.08 -5.28 2.74
CA ALA A 41 -4.90 -5.75 2.03
C ALA A 41 -5.17 -7.03 1.23
N VAL A 42 -5.83 -8.02 1.84
CA VAL A 42 -6.22 -9.27 1.17
C VAL A 42 -7.10 -8.97 -0.05
N LYS A 43 -8.16 -8.17 0.15
CA LYS A 43 -9.06 -7.77 -0.94
C LYS A 43 -8.34 -6.99 -2.06
N PHE A 44 -7.36 -6.16 -1.70
CA PHE A 44 -6.57 -5.41 -2.69
C PHE A 44 -5.73 -6.36 -3.55
N LEU A 45 -5.07 -7.33 -2.91
CA LEU A 45 -4.20 -8.31 -3.56
C LEU A 45 -4.97 -9.28 -4.47
N ASP A 46 -6.26 -9.54 -4.19
CA ASP A 46 -7.10 -10.38 -5.07
C ASP A 46 -7.35 -9.76 -6.45
N THR A 47 -7.21 -8.44 -6.57
CA THR A 47 -7.60 -7.67 -7.76
C THR A 47 -6.46 -6.89 -8.41
N HIS A 48 -5.29 -6.84 -7.77
CA HIS A 48 -4.14 -6.04 -8.21
C HIS A 48 -2.84 -6.84 -8.11
N GLU A 49 -1.95 -6.62 -9.06
CA GLU A 49 -0.59 -7.15 -9.00
C GLU A 49 0.32 -6.18 -8.23
N ILE A 50 1.03 -6.70 -7.23
CA ILE A 50 1.90 -5.94 -6.34
C ILE A 50 3.33 -6.50 -6.39
N SER A 51 4.33 -5.64 -6.61
CA SER A 51 5.75 -6.05 -6.56
C SER A 51 6.32 -6.11 -5.14
N LEU A 52 5.83 -5.26 -4.23
CA LEU A 52 6.28 -5.20 -2.84
C LEU A 52 5.14 -4.84 -1.89
N VAL A 53 5.03 -5.59 -0.80
CA VAL A 53 4.12 -5.28 0.32
C VAL A 53 4.95 -4.79 1.50
N THR A 54 4.60 -3.64 2.06
CA THR A 54 5.21 -3.11 3.28
C THR A 54 4.16 -3.01 4.37
N ALA A 55 4.41 -3.60 5.54
CA ALA A 55 3.50 -3.54 6.67
C ALA A 55 4.22 -3.03 7.92
N ARG A 56 3.61 -2.08 8.63
CA ARG A 56 4.14 -1.65 9.92
C ARG A 56 3.91 -2.72 10.98
N HIS A 57 5.00 -3.18 11.59
CA HIS A 57 4.94 -4.00 12.80
C HIS A 57 4.84 -3.09 14.03
N LYS A 58 3.81 -3.29 14.86
CA LYS A 58 3.75 -2.70 16.20
C LYS A 58 4.34 -3.71 17.19
N SER A 59 5.59 -3.50 17.58
CA SER A 59 6.13 -4.09 18.80
C SER A 59 5.32 -3.53 19.97
N ARG A 60 4.65 -4.39 20.72
CA ARG A 60 3.90 -4.01 21.93
C ARG A 60 4.75 -3.16 22.87
#